data_AF-A0A817J978-F1
#
_entry.id   AF-A0A817J978-F1
#
_cell.length_a   1.000
_cell.length_b   1.000
_cell.length_c   1.000
_cell.angle_alpha   90.00
_cell.angle_beta   90.00
_cell.angle_gamma   90.00
#
_symmetry.space_group_name_H-M   'P 1'
#
loop_
_entity.id
_entity.type
_entity.pdbx_description
1 polymer ?
#
loop_
_entity_poly.entity_id
_entity_poly.type
_entity_poly.pdbx_seq_one_letter_code
_entity_poly.pdbx_strand_id
1 'polypeptide(L)'
;MFKSNYSSRSSRSPSRSYRPSSSEHSSSRPRFQSSRSERLTHPSQYPTFHVHSSDYELVFINNNTSTHTINKLLNHVGTCKQYAIDTESERTNNQLSLIQINSIPIEAPSRVMLFELKHLPNQHSQKYDKILQLFQLIFRLDNEIYSWGDMQRELEPAKDLIIWPIPATLNNIQPHFPAWYNWARTQCRVQSLSHRNDTNDDNEIIQQHQQQLLCHCHPPSPYQINELWSLQNAFRYGCNLFLDKSCTLSHWSSSLSSSHSSLSHADQKKMIHYATHDVMAVTFLIRPITEKWTFDKIKNRKMNEMFVAFDSIKLPPLPTSKNKKIKNINMQKFATLFRCNDPDAEEISSDDEIYLNQLIKQNDLKNEQNNKKNDDDDEIMLEQDQIEPIDDNYIPVNNNLLNDNELIVNNHYMVDDVNDKEETAPTKKHTKHQQRSIQARHRRNQRRNKALKRKRYYYSIKRKWYPRFTMLIIRKILRLYNIDYTHVRTDGDKLLIGLKNQQSEKTAEHQLPSNIFNRQSYLHYRKLFR
;
A
#
# COMPACT_ATOMS: atom_id res chain seq x y z
N MET A 1 -4.77 -33.35 65.68
CA MET A 1 -3.98 -34.56 66.01
C MET A 1 -4.27 -35.61 64.96
N PHE A 2 -3.33 -35.86 64.05
CA PHE A 2 -2.87 -37.17 63.54
C PHE A 2 -1.90 -36.87 62.39
N LYS A 3 -0.62 -37.18 62.62
CA LYS A 3 0.47 -37.10 61.67
C LYS A 3 0.54 -38.42 60.91
N SER A 4 0.77 -38.40 59.60
CA SER A 4 1.50 -39.47 58.94
C SER A 4 2.37 -38.90 57.82
N ASN A 5 3.67 -39.05 58.01
CA ASN A 5 4.70 -38.84 57.00
C ASN A 5 4.64 -39.97 55.97
N TYR A 6 4.74 -39.64 54.67
CA TYR A 6 5.36 -40.54 53.71
C TYR A 6 6.27 -39.74 52.79
N SER A 7 7.55 -40.11 52.86
CA SER A 7 8.64 -39.69 52.01
C SER A 7 8.71 -40.65 50.82
N SER A 8 8.71 -40.12 49.60
CA SER A 8 9.14 -40.88 48.42
C SER A 8 9.98 -39.99 47.51
N ARG A 9 11.27 -40.36 47.43
CA ARG A 9 12.23 -39.93 46.42
C ARG A 9 11.77 -40.43 45.04
N SER A 10 11.85 -39.60 44.02
CA SER A 10 11.89 -40.05 42.63
C SER A 10 12.78 -39.14 41.78
N SER A 11 13.91 -39.73 41.38
CA SER A 11 14.66 -39.56 40.13
C SER A 11 14.59 -38.22 39.38
N ARG A 12 15.72 -37.50 39.41
CA ARG A 12 16.08 -36.47 38.42
C ARG A 12 16.49 -37.14 37.11
N SER A 13 15.81 -36.81 36.02
CA SER A 13 16.22 -37.09 34.64
C SER A 13 16.87 -35.83 34.05
N PRO A 14 18.03 -35.91 33.36
CA PRO A 14 18.64 -34.77 32.70
C PRO A 14 18.08 -34.62 31.27
N SER A 15 17.31 -33.56 31.03
CA SER A 15 16.85 -33.21 29.68
C SER A 15 17.93 -32.39 28.97
N ARG A 16 18.58 -32.99 27.97
CA ARG A 16 19.47 -32.34 27.01
C ARG A 16 18.74 -31.24 26.27
N SER A 17 19.21 -30.00 26.39
CA SER A 17 18.83 -28.88 25.53
C SER A 17 19.55 -28.98 24.18
N TYR A 18 18.80 -29.27 23.12
CA TYR A 18 19.26 -29.10 21.74
C TYR A 18 19.25 -27.61 21.39
N ARG A 19 20.41 -27.08 20.98
CA ARG A 19 20.61 -25.70 20.54
C ARG A 19 20.84 -25.73 19.02
N PRO A 20 19.93 -25.23 18.17
CA PRO A 20 20.21 -25.07 16.76
C PRO A 20 21.02 -23.79 16.55
N SER A 21 22.21 -23.94 15.98
CA SER A 21 23.03 -22.85 15.44
C SER A 21 22.56 -22.52 14.03
N SER A 22 21.85 -21.40 13.86
CA SER A 22 21.64 -20.77 12.56
C SER A 22 22.50 -19.51 12.47
N SER A 23 23.56 -19.60 11.69
CA SER A 23 24.35 -18.47 11.22
C SER A 23 23.63 -17.85 10.01
N GLU A 24 22.87 -16.79 10.24
CA GLU A 24 22.37 -15.92 9.17
C GLU A 24 23.11 -14.59 9.19
N HIS A 25 23.70 -14.25 8.04
CA HIS A 25 24.37 -13.00 7.77
C HIS A 25 23.41 -11.82 7.91
N SER A 26 23.50 -11.12 9.03
CA SER A 26 22.84 -9.84 9.27
C SER A 26 23.41 -8.76 8.37
N SER A 27 22.63 -8.36 7.36
CA SER A 27 22.86 -7.13 6.62
C SER A 27 22.47 -5.94 7.51
N SER A 28 23.46 -5.11 7.83
CA SER A 28 23.36 -3.89 8.62
C SER A 28 22.48 -2.85 7.92
N ARG A 29 21.21 -2.77 8.31
CA ARG A 29 20.36 -1.60 8.02
C ARG A 29 20.83 -0.42 8.90
N PRO A 30 20.95 0.80 8.35
CA PRO A 30 21.35 1.96 9.13
C PRO A 30 20.31 2.25 10.23
N ARG A 31 20.78 2.26 11.47
CA ARG A 31 20.01 2.62 12.68
C ARG A 31 19.55 4.07 12.58
N PHE A 32 18.23 4.28 12.49
CA PHE A 32 17.56 5.54 12.81
C PHE A 32 17.78 5.89 14.30
N GLN A 33 18.87 6.59 14.63
CA GLN A 33 19.13 7.10 15.99
C GLN A 33 18.72 8.57 16.18
N SER A 34 18.27 9.29 15.14
CA SER A 34 17.89 10.71 15.25
C SER A 34 16.52 10.98 15.89
N SER A 35 15.63 9.99 16.01
CA SER A 35 14.23 10.22 16.37
C SER A 35 13.93 10.37 17.87
N ARG A 36 14.93 10.21 18.75
CA ARG A 36 14.71 10.26 20.21
C ARG A 36 14.82 11.68 20.79
N SER A 37 15.62 12.56 20.18
CA SER A 37 15.81 13.94 20.63
C SER A 37 14.62 14.85 20.29
N GLU A 38 14.01 14.66 19.10
CA GLU A 38 12.84 15.46 18.68
C GLU A 38 11.57 15.18 19.51
N ARG A 39 11.45 14.01 20.13
CA ARG A 39 10.26 13.68 20.95
C ARG A 39 10.10 14.56 22.19
N LEU A 40 11.16 15.20 22.68
CA LEU A 40 11.13 15.95 23.94
C LEU A 40 10.72 17.43 23.80
N THR A 41 10.74 18.00 22.59
CA THR A 41 10.47 19.45 22.38
C THR A 41 9.10 19.76 21.79
N HIS A 42 8.35 18.75 21.34
CA HIS A 42 7.08 18.96 20.66
C HIS A 42 5.85 19.16 21.56
N PRO A 43 5.72 18.50 22.73
CA PRO A 43 4.56 18.71 23.61
C PRO A 43 4.41 20.14 24.12
N SER A 44 5.51 20.91 24.18
CA SER A 44 5.49 22.31 24.64
C SER A 44 5.03 23.31 23.58
N GLN A 45 4.99 22.92 22.30
CA GLN A 45 4.68 23.83 21.19
C GLN A 45 3.25 23.72 20.66
N TYR A 46 2.60 22.57 20.85
CA TYR A 46 1.28 22.28 20.28
C TYR A 46 0.36 21.67 21.36
N PRO A 47 -0.88 22.15 21.51
CA PRO A 47 -1.83 21.54 22.43
C PRO A 47 -2.17 20.11 22.01
N THR A 48 -2.35 19.23 22.99
CA THR A 48 -2.70 17.83 22.74
C THR A 48 -4.09 17.71 22.12
N PHE A 49 -4.21 16.90 21.07
CA PHE A 49 -5.49 16.51 20.52
C PHE A 49 -6.25 15.68 21.56
N HIS A 50 -7.41 16.19 21.96
CA HIS A 50 -8.27 15.55 22.93
C HIS A 50 -9.71 15.61 22.44
N VAL A 51 -10.40 14.46 22.49
CA VAL A 51 -11.83 14.38 22.24
C VAL A 51 -12.52 14.17 23.58
N HIS A 52 -13.56 14.96 23.84
CA HIS A 52 -14.27 14.85 25.11
C HIS A 52 -15.06 13.53 25.14
N SER A 53 -15.09 12.86 26.29
CA SER A 53 -15.82 11.59 26.46
C SER A 53 -17.33 11.70 26.24
N SER A 54 -17.90 12.90 26.16
CA SER A 54 -19.31 13.12 25.79
C SER A 54 -19.56 13.01 24.28
N ASP A 55 -18.51 13.14 23.45
CA ASP A 55 -18.65 13.15 22.00
C ASP A 55 -18.69 11.73 21.41
N TYR A 56 -18.31 10.73 22.20
CA TYR A 56 -18.26 9.33 21.76
C TYR A 56 -18.60 8.35 22.88
N GLU A 57 -19.18 7.21 22.51
CA GLU A 57 -19.33 6.04 23.38
C GLU A 57 -18.17 5.06 23.10
N LEU A 58 -17.44 4.68 24.14
CA LEU A 58 -16.35 3.68 24.04
C LEU A 58 -16.89 2.28 24.34
N VAL A 59 -16.62 1.34 23.44
CA VAL A 59 -17.06 -0.05 23.60
C VAL A 59 -15.91 -1.03 23.34
N PHE A 60 -15.62 -1.87 24.33
CA PHE A 60 -14.65 -2.96 24.21
C PHE A 60 -15.33 -4.20 23.66
N ILE A 61 -14.74 -4.81 22.63
CA ILE A 61 -15.21 -6.05 22.00
C ILE A 61 -14.20 -7.15 22.29
N ASN A 62 -14.54 -7.99 23.26
CA ASN A 62 -13.73 -9.10 23.77
C ASN A 62 -14.66 -10.19 24.38
N ASN A 63 -14.08 -11.18 25.04
CA ASN A 63 -14.79 -12.32 25.62
C ASN A 63 -15.77 -11.91 26.73
N ASN A 64 -15.55 -10.76 27.37
CA ASN A 64 -16.39 -10.25 28.47
C ASN A 64 -17.51 -9.32 27.98
N THR A 65 -17.51 -8.93 26.71
CA THR A 65 -18.61 -8.15 26.14
C THR A 65 -19.92 -8.95 26.23
N SER A 66 -20.96 -8.33 26.79
CA SER A 66 -22.26 -8.98 26.93
C SER A 66 -22.95 -9.15 25.59
N THR A 67 -23.75 -10.22 25.43
CA THR A 67 -24.58 -10.42 24.22
C THR A 67 -25.54 -9.25 23.99
N HIS A 68 -26.05 -8.65 25.07
CA HIS A 68 -26.90 -7.46 25.02
C HIS A 68 -26.18 -6.26 24.39
N THR A 69 -24.94 -6.00 24.82
CA THR A 69 -24.09 -4.95 24.24
C THR A 69 -23.85 -5.21 22.75
N ILE A 70 -23.52 -6.43 22.36
CA ILE A 70 -23.30 -6.78 20.94
C ILE A 70 -24.58 -6.59 20.13
N ASN A 71 -25.75 -6.98 20.64
CA ASN A 71 -27.03 -6.75 19.96
C ASN A 71 -27.34 -5.25 19.77
N LYS A 72 -27.06 -4.42 20.77
CA LYS A 72 -27.17 -2.96 20.65
C LYS A 72 -26.25 -2.42 19.54
N LEU A 73 -25.02 -2.93 19.46
CA LEU A 73 -24.09 -2.56 18.40
C LEU A 73 -24.57 -3.01 17.02
N LEU A 74 -25.11 -4.22 16.88
CA LEU A 74 -25.67 -4.72 15.61
C LEU A 74 -26.77 -3.77 15.09
N ASN A 75 -27.66 -3.31 15.97
CA ASN A 75 -28.68 -2.33 15.60
C ASN A 75 -28.06 -1.00 15.16
N HIS A 76 -27.06 -0.51 15.89
CA HIS A 76 -26.34 0.72 15.53
C HIS A 76 -25.65 0.62 14.16
N VAL A 77 -24.78 -0.36 13.98
CA VAL A 77 -24.01 -0.52 12.73
C VAL A 77 -24.90 -0.87 11.54
N GLY A 78 -26.06 -1.48 11.78
CA GLY A 78 -27.06 -1.74 10.74
C GLY A 78 -27.56 -0.46 10.07
N THR A 79 -27.60 0.65 10.81
CA THR A 79 -28.04 1.97 10.32
C THR A 79 -26.90 2.89 9.90
N CYS A 80 -25.67 2.65 10.39
CA CYS A 80 -24.51 3.47 10.09
C CYS A 80 -23.83 3.06 8.77
N LYS A 81 -23.38 4.04 7.99
CA LYS A 81 -22.78 3.82 6.67
C LYS A 81 -21.32 4.29 6.56
N GLN A 82 -20.85 5.08 7.50
CA GLN A 82 -19.52 5.69 7.45
C GLN A 82 -18.73 5.30 8.70
N TYR A 83 -17.47 4.90 8.49
CA TYR A 83 -16.60 4.43 9.55
C TYR A 83 -15.19 4.98 9.34
N ALA A 84 -14.47 5.24 10.43
CA ALA A 84 -13.02 5.34 10.40
C ALA A 84 -12.43 4.09 11.05
N ILE A 85 -11.30 3.62 10.52
CA ILE A 85 -10.61 2.43 11.01
C ILE A 85 -9.12 2.71 11.18
N ASP A 86 -8.55 2.10 12.20
CA ASP A 86 -7.11 2.02 12.42
C ASP A 86 -6.76 0.66 13.04
N THR A 87 -5.47 0.32 13.04
CA THR A 87 -5.00 -0.96 13.60
C THR A 87 -3.74 -0.83 14.43
N GLU A 88 -3.59 -1.73 15.41
CA GLU A 88 -2.35 -1.84 16.18
C GLU A 88 -1.85 -3.28 16.22
N SER A 89 -0.56 -3.43 15.93
CA SER A 89 0.14 -4.71 15.92
C SER A 89 1.07 -4.82 17.11
N GLU A 90 1.20 -6.04 17.62
CA GLU A 90 2.12 -6.35 18.70
C GLU A 90 3.56 -6.22 18.19
N ARG A 91 4.37 -5.40 18.85
CA ARG A 91 5.70 -5.03 18.33
C ARG A 91 6.68 -6.20 18.29
N THR A 92 6.50 -7.18 19.18
CA THR A 92 7.42 -8.30 19.34
C THR A 92 7.30 -9.32 18.21
N ASN A 93 6.11 -9.51 17.65
CA ASN A 93 5.83 -10.51 16.62
C ASN A 93 5.07 -9.98 15.40
N ASN A 94 4.81 -8.67 15.34
CA ASN A 94 3.99 -7.99 14.32
C ASN A 94 2.60 -8.60 14.12
N GLN A 95 2.05 -9.25 15.15
CA GLN A 95 0.71 -9.82 15.08
C GLN A 95 -0.32 -8.71 15.33
N LEU A 96 -1.25 -8.53 14.39
CA LEU A 96 -2.41 -7.67 14.56
C LEU A 96 -3.13 -8.03 15.87
N SER A 97 -3.26 -7.06 16.77
CA SER A 97 -3.75 -7.29 18.13
C SER A 97 -4.99 -6.46 18.47
N LEU A 98 -5.13 -5.29 17.86
CA LEU A 98 -6.26 -4.41 18.05
C LEU A 98 -6.75 -3.88 16.69
N ILE A 99 -8.07 -3.85 16.50
CA ILE A 99 -8.71 -3.08 15.44
C ILE A 99 -9.54 -1.99 16.13
N GLN A 100 -9.30 -0.72 15.78
CA GLN A 100 -10.10 0.41 16.25
C GLN A 100 -11.08 0.81 15.15
N ILE A 101 -12.37 0.89 15.46
CA ILE A 101 -13.39 1.35 14.51
C ILE A 101 -14.20 2.46 15.16
N ASN A 102 -14.17 3.65 14.60
CA ASN A 102 -15.11 4.71 14.94
C ASN A 102 -16.26 4.71 13.94
N SER A 103 -17.48 4.54 14.43
CA SER A 103 -18.68 4.75 13.62
C SER A 103 -19.01 6.24 13.50
N ILE A 104 -19.44 6.67 12.32
CA ILE A 104 -19.76 8.06 12.02
C ILE A 104 -21.28 8.12 11.75
N PRO A 105 -22.11 8.22 12.80
CA PRO A 105 -23.58 8.19 12.67
C PRO A 105 -24.15 9.53 12.20
N ILE A 106 -25.39 9.53 11.70
CA ILE A 106 -26.10 10.76 11.32
C ILE A 106 -26.24 11.70 12.52
N GLU A 107 -26.46 11.14 13.71
CA GLU A 107 -26.63 11.86 14.96
C GLU A 107 -25.60 11.39 15.99
N ALA A 108 -25.04 12.34 16.72
CA ALA A 108 -24.09 12.09 17.81
C ALA A 108 -24.77 11.34 18.99
N PRO A 109 -24.00 10.62 19.84
CA PRO A 109 -22.54 10.49 19.83
C PRO A 109 -22.04 9.44 18.84
N SER A 110 -20.77 9.57 18.42
CA SER A 110 -20.08 8.52 17.67
C SER A 110 -19.82 7.31 18.58
N ARG A 111 -19.51 6.14 18.01
CA ARG A 111 -19.09 4.97 18.81
C ARG A 111 -17.71 4.49 18.40
N VAL A 112 -16.79 4.45 19.34
CA VAL A 112 -15.45 3.88 19.19
C VAL A 112 -15.47 2.45 19.70
N MET A 113 -15.30 1.49 18.80
CA MET A 113 -15.25 0.07 19.08
C MET A 113 -13.80 -0.41 19.04
N LEU A 114 -13.34 -1.01 20.13
CA LEU A 114 -12.00 -1.56 20.27
C LEU A 114 -12.07 -3.10 20.27
N PHE A 115 -11.67 -3.71 19.16
CA PHE A 115 -11.69 -5.17 18.99
C PHE A 115 -10.35 -5.77 19.43
N GLU A 116 -10.34 -6.39 20.60
CA GLU A 116 -9.14 -7.01 21.20
C GLU A 116 -8.98 -8.43 20.66
N LEU A 117 -8.24 -8.59 19.55
CA LEU A 117 -8.26 -9.82 18.75
C LEU A 117 -7.84 -11.08 19.51
N LYS A 118 -6.87 -10.97 20.43
CA LYS A 118 -6.43 -12.11 21.26
C LYS A 118 -7.43 -12.47 22.37
N HIS A 119 -8.35 -11.57 22.68
CA HIS A 119 -9.33 -11.73 23.74
C HIS A 119 -10.74 -11.92 23.21
N LEU A 120 -10.91 -12.25 21.91
CA LEU A 120 -12.21 -12.56 21.35
C LEU A 120 -12.77 -13.87 21.93
N PRO A 121 -14.10 -14.07 21.92
CA PRO A 121 -14.72 -15.31 22.35
C PRO A 121 -14.27 -16.51 21.49
N ASN A 122 -14.51 -17.73 21.98
CA ASN A 122 -14.28 -18.96 21.22
C ASN A 122 -15.03 -18.91 19.87
N GLN A 123 -14.37 -19.33 18.79
CA GLN A 123 -14.91 -19.32 17.42
C GLN A 123 -16.22 -20.10 17.25
N HIS A 124 -16.49 -21.08 18.11
CA HIS A 124 -17.73 -21.88 18.10
C HIS A 124 -18.84 -21.30 18.98
N SER A 125 -18.62 -20.13 19.61
CA SER A 125 -19.61 -19.51 20.48
C SER A 125 -20.57 -18.61 19.69
N GLN A 126 -21.84 -18.60 20.10
CA GLN A 126 -22.84 -17.66 19.57
C GLN A 126 -22.41 -16.18 19.67
N LYS A 127 -21.57 -15.86 20.66
CA LYS A 127 -21.01 -14.51 20.84
C LYS A 127 -20.05 -14.16 19.71
N TYR A 128 -19.21 -15.11 19.30
CA TYR A 128 -18.30 -14.95 18.16
C TYR A 128 -19.08 -14.78 16.86
N ASP A 129 -20.13 -15.58 16.64
CA ASP A 129 -21.00 -15.43 15.45
C ASP A 129 -21.61 -14.02 15.34
N LYS A 130 -22.01 -13.42 16.47
CA LYS A 130 -22.51 -12.04 16.50
C LYS A 130 -21.42 -11.01 16.22
N ILE A 131 -20.18 -11.27 16.63
CA ILE A 131 -19.03 -10.42 16.27
C ILE A 131 -18.75 -10.53 14.76
N LEU A 132 -18.83 -11.72 14.17
CA LEU A 132 -18.76 -11.88 12.72
C LEU A 132 -19.87 -11.11 12.00
N GLN A 133 -21.11 -11.19 12.49
CA GLN A 133 -22.22 -10.38 11.96
C GLN A 133 -21.94 -8.88 12.06
N LEU A 134 -21.30 -8.43 13.15
CA LEU A 134 -20.90 -7.03 13.31
C LEU A 134 -19.90 -6.61 12.24
N PHE A 135 -18.85 -7.41 11.99
CA PHE A 135 -17.91 -7.18 10.90
C PHE A 135 -18.61 -7.21 9.53
N GLN A 136 -19.51 -8.15 9.27
CA GLN A 136 -20.28 -8.21 8.02
C GLN A 136 -21.09 -6.94 7.77
N LEU A 137 -21.72 -6.38 8.81
CA LEU A 137 -22.49 -5.14 8.71
C LEU A 137 -21.60 -3.90 8.56
N ILE A 138 -20.42 -3.87 9.18
CA ILE A 138 -19.47 -2.75 9.03
C ILE A 138 -18.83 -2.76 7.63
N PHE A 139 -18.46 -3.94 7.11
CA PHE A 139 -17.74 -4.09 5.85
C PHE A 139 -18.64 -4.39 4.64
N ARG A 140 -19.95 -4.11 4.72
CA ARG A 140 -20.88 -4.29 3.58
C ARG A 140 -20.66 -3.27 2.45
N LEU A 141 -21.15 -3.60 1.27
CA LEU A 141 -20.87 -2.90 0.00
C LEU A 141 -21.22 -1.40 0.00
N ASP A 142 -22.29 -1.00 0.66
CA ASP A 142 -22.78 0.38 0.70
C ASP A 142 -22.10 1.24 1.78
N ASN A 143 -21.18 0.67 2.55
CA ASN A 143 -20.45 1.40 3.57
C ASN A 143 -19.13 1.98 3.04
N GLU A 144 -18.75 3.12 3.61
CA GLU A 144 -17.49 3.82 3.37
C GLU A 144 -16.62 3.73 4.63
N ILE A 145 -15.40 3.23 4.46
CA ILE A 145 -14.45 3.06 5.57
C ILE A 145 -13.20 3.88 5.26
N TYR A 146 -12.89 4.83 6.13
CA TYR A 146 -11.77 5.75 5.99
C TYR A 146 -10.60 5.34 6.87
N SER A 147 -9.38 5.49 6.36
CA SER A 147 -8.15 5.14 7.07
C SER A 147 -7.00 6.08 6.73
N TRP A 148 -6.05 6.24 7.65
CA TRP A 148 -4.80 6.97 7.38
C TRP A 148 -3.74 6.13 6.65
N GLY A 149 -4.01 4.85 6.41
CA GLY A 149 -3.09 3.90 5.79
C GLY A 149 -3.80 2.94 4.84
N ASP A 150 -3.03 2.01 4.29
CA ASP A 150 -3.52 0.97 3.38
C ASP A 150 -4.09 -0.21 4.17
N MET A 151 -5.38 -0.11 4.51
CA MET A 151 -6.08 -1.08 5.35
C MET A 151 -6.21 -2.46 4.73
N GLN A 152 -6.15 -2.58 3.41
CA GLN A 152 -6.27 -3.90 2.77
C GLN A 152 -5.14 -4.84 3.22
N ARG A 153 -3.92 -4.31 3.35
CA ARG A 153 -2.77 -5.08 3.84
C ARG A 153 -2.77 -5.23 5.34
N GLU A 154 -3.20 -4.21 6.08
CA GLU A 154 -3.20 -4.23 7.55
C GLU A 154 -4.26 -5.19 8.12
N LEU A 155 -5.38 -5.37 7.43
CA LEU A 155 -6.47 -6.27 7.84
C LEU A 155 -6.32 -7.71 7.35
N GLU A 156 -5.39 -8.01 6.45
CA GLU A 156 -5.13 -9.36 5.94
C GLU A 156 -4.97 -10.41 7.06
N PRO A 157 -4.29 -10.15 8.19
CA PRO A 157 -4.19 -11.10 9.30
C PRO A 157 -5.54 -11.42 9.98
N ALA A 158 -6.58 -10.60 9.79
CA ALA A 158 -7.92 -10.78 10.34
C ALA A 158 -8.91 -11.39 9.33
N LYS A 159 -8.42 -12.14 8.33
CA LYS A 159 -9.27 -12.76 7.30
C LYS A 159 -10.30 -13.77 7.78
N ASP A 160 -10.13 -14.30 8.98
CA ASP A 160 -11.10 -15.20 9.59
C ASP A 160 -12.27 -14.42 10.24
N LEU A 161 -12.13 -13.09 10.39
CA LEU A 161 -13.16 -12.19 10.94
C LEU A 161 -13.87 -11.37 9.85
N ILE A 162 -13.17 -11.06 8.76
CA ILE A 162 -13.63 -10.14 7.71
C ILE A 162 -13.85 -10.92 6.42
N ILE A 163 -14.98 -10.71 5.74
CA ILE A 163 -15.23 -11.33 4.43
C ILE A 163 -14.27 -10.75 3.39
N TRP A 164 -13.57 -11.63 2.67
CA TRP A 164 -12.67 -11.26 1.58
C TRP A 164 -13.24 -11.65 0.20
N PRO A 165 -13.12 -10.79 -0.83
CA PRO A 165 -12.62 -9.42 -0.79
C PRO A 165 -13.53 -8.52 0.08
N ILE A 166 -12.94 -7.52 0.74
CA ILE A 166 -13.70 -6.56 1.55
C ILE A 166 -14.75 -5.87 0.64
N PRO A 167 -16.05 -6.05 0.90
CA PRO A 167 -17.10 -5.48 0.05
C PRO A 167 -17.19 -3.95 0.15
N ALA A 168 -16.98 -3.39 1.34
CA ALA A 168 -17.02 -1.95 1.60
C ALA A 168 -15.99 -1.15 0.78
N THR A 169 -16.30 0.13 0.55
CA THR A 169 -15.35 1.05 -0.08
C THR A 169 -14.30 1.50 0.93
N LEU A 170 -13.05 1.06 0.74
CA LEU A 170 -11.91 1.47 1.56
C LEU A 170 -11.25 2.74 1.00
N ASN A 171 -11.29 3.81 1.78
CA ASN A 171 -10.80 5.14 1.45
C ASN A 171 -9.54 5.47 2.26
N ASN A 172 -8.36 5.30 1.65
CA ASN A 172 -7.11 5.79 2.25
C ASN A 172 -6.98 7.30 2.04
N ILE A 173 -7.10 8.09 3.11
CA ILE A 173 -7.10 9.57 3.05
C ILE A 173 -5.69 10.18 3.10
N GLN A 174 -4.66 9.42 3.50
CA GLN A 174 -3.30 9.94 3.67
C GLN A 174 -2.70 10.52 2.38
N PRO A 175 -2.81 9.89 1.20
CA PRO A 175 -2.28 10.45 -0.05
C PRO A 175 -2.94 11.77 -0.48
N HIS A 176 -4.13 12.09 0.04
CA HIS A 176 -4.87 13.30 -0.31
C HIS A 176 -4.49 14.50 0.58
N PHE A 177 -3.93 14.24 1.77
CA PHE A 177 -3.59 15.28 2.74
C PHE A 177 -2.60 16.33 2.21
N PRO A 178 -1.49 16.00 1.54
CA PRO A 178 -0.53 17.02 1.08
C PRO A 178 -1.15 18.00 0.07
N ALA A 179 -2.02 17.50 -0.81
CA ALA A 179 -2.72 18.33 -1.79
C ALA A 179 -3.72 19.27 -1.08
N TRP A 180 -4.49 18.73 -0.13
CA TRP A 180 -5.39 19.51 0.70
C TRP A 180 -4.64 20.59 1.50
N TYR A 181 -3.56 20.23 2.21
CA TYR A 181 -2.80 21.14 3.06
C TYR A 181 -2.23 22.31 2.27
N ASN A 182 -1.64 22.04 1.11
CA ASN A 182 -1.12 23.10 0.23
C ASN A 182 -2.23 24.01 -0.28
N TRP A 183 -3.39 23.46 -0.64
CA TRP A 183 -4.56 24.26 -1.01
C TRP A 183 -5.07 25.11 0.16
N ALA A 184 -5.24 24.54 1.36
CA ALA A 184 -5.70 25.27 2.54
C ALA A 184 -4.75 26.43 2.90
N ARG A 185 -3.44 26.23 2.73
CA ARG A 185 -2.43 27.29 2.90
C ARG A 185 -2.58 28.44 1.91
N THR A 186 -2.97 28.18 0.65
CA THR A 186 -3.21 29.28 -0.29
C THR A 186 -4.44 30.10 0.10
N GLN A 187 -5.42 29.49 0.79
CA GLN A 187 -6.61 30.21 1.26
C GLN A 187 -6.32 31.15 2.43
N CYS A 188 -5.45 30.77 3.40
CA CYS A 188 -5.06 31.69 4.50
C CYS A 188 -4.36 32.96 3.96
N ARG A 189 -3.75 32.91 2.76
CA ARG A 189 -3.07 34.08 2.15
C ARG A 189 -4.04 35.15 1.64
N VAL A 190 -5.17 34.75 1.08
CA VAL A 190 -6.11 35.68 0.42
C VAL A 190 -6.77 36.63 1.43
N GLN A 191 -6.98 36.19 2.67
CA GLN A 191 -7.61 37.00 3.73
C GLN A 191 -6.68 38.08 4.32
N SER A 192 -5.37 37.92 4.24
CA SER A 192 -4.40 38.89 4.79
C SER A 192 -4.24 40.13 3.90
N LEU A 193 -4.41 39.98 2.59
CA LEU A 193 -4.22 41.06 1.61
C LEU A 193 -5.41 42.02 1.53
N SER A 194 -6.63 41.58 1.86
CA SER A 194 -7.82 42.44 1.83
C SER A 194 -7.88 43.51 2.92
N HIS A 195 -6.90 43.56 3.84
CA HIS A 195 -6.80 44.59 4.88
C HIS A 195 -5.76 45.67 4.63
N ARG A 196 -5.04 45.64 3.50
CA ARG A 196 -4.14 46.73 3.09
C ARG A 196 -4.78 47.55 1.96
N ASN A 197 -5.68 48.46 2.35
CA ASN A 197 -6.06 49.58 1.49
C ASN A 197 -5.16 50.78 1.83
N ASP A 198 -4.75 51.51 0.78
CA ASP A 198 -4.30 52.92 0.80
C ASP A 198 -2.81 53.29 0.90
N THR A 199 -1.91 52.62 0.17
CA THR A 199 -0.65 53.29 -0.25
C THR A 199 -0.28 52.99 -1.69
N ASN A 200 -0.41 54.01 -2.55
CA ASN A 200 0.03 54.05 -3.94
C ASN A 200 1.57 54.00 -4.03
N ASP A 201 2.18 52.83 -4.13
CA ASP A 201 3.62 52.75 -4.45
C ASP A 201 3.95 51.55 -5.34
N ASP A 202 4.26 51.83 -6.60
CA ASP A 202 4.47 50.85 -7.69
C ASP A 202 5.70 49.94 -7.48
N ASN A 203 6.50 50.18 -6.43
CA ASN A 203 7.60 49.33 -6.01
C ASN A 203 7.19 48.10 -5.17
N GLU A 204 5.92 47.98 -4.74
CA GLU A 204 5.45 46.85 -3.93
C GLU A 204 5.29 45.52 -4.70
N ILE A 205 5.20 45.54 -6.04
CA ILE A 205 4.81 44.34 -6.83
C ILE A 205 5.86 43.22 -6.75
N ILE A 206 7.15 43.55 -6.65
CA ILE A 206 8.24 42.55 -6.58
C ILE A 206 8.44 42.03 -5.14
N GLN A 207 8.27 42.88 -4.12
CA GLN A 207 8.30 42.44 -2.71
C GLN A 207 7.06 41.64 -2.33
N GLN A 208 5.88 41.96 -2.88
CA GLN A 208 4.68 41.16 -2.71
C GLN A 208 4.89 39.74 -3.25
N HIS A 209 5.57 39.52 -4.38
CA HIS A 209 5.82 38.16 -4.86
C HIS A 209 6.73 37.32 -3.94
N GLN A 210 7.67 37.94 -3.22
CA GLN A 210 8.52 37.25 -2.23
C GLN A 210 7.83 37.08 -0.87
N GLN A 211 7.00 38.03 -0.44
CA GLN A 211 6.20 37.92 0.79
C GLN A 211 4.96 37.03 0.63
N GLN A 212 4.46 36.85 -0.60
CA GLN A 212 3.35 35.95 -0.96
C GLN A 212 3.61 34.45 -0.67
N LEU A 213 4.83 34.08 -0.25
CA LEU A 213 5.20 32.69 0.00
C LEU A 213 4.99 32.23 1.45
N LEU A 214 4.85 33.14 2.41
CA LEU A 214 4.84 32.79 3.84
C LEU A 214 3.49 33.10 4.49
N CYS A 215 2.64 32.08 4.52
CA CYS A 215 1.49 32.05 5.41
C CYS A 215 1.98 32.11 6.87
N HIS A 216 1.71 33.20 7.59
CA HIS A 216 2.16 33.36 8.99
C HIS A 216 1.40 32.44 9.95
N CYS A 217 0.18 32.04 9.58
CA CYS A 217 -0.68 31.17 10.37
C CYS A 217 -0.20 29.70 10.37
N HIS A 218 0.49 29.25 9.30
CA HIS A 218 0.96 27.86 9.15
C HIS A 218 2.30 27.76 8.39
N PRO A 219 3.30 27.07 8.97
CA PRO A 219 4.63 26.96 8.37
C PRO A 219 4.59 26.21 7.03
N PRO A 220 5.59 26.41 6.16
CA PRO A 220 5.74 25.58 4.97
C PRO A 220 5.76 24.09 5.32
N SER A 221 5.21 23.28 4.40
CA SER A 221 5.33 21.83 4.50
C SER A 221 6.81 21.48 4.64
N PRO A 222 7.23 20.76 5.70
CA PRO A 222 8.59 20.24 5.78
C PRO A 222 8.79 19.04 4.84
N TYR A 223 7.70 18.48 4.31
CA TYR A 223 7.67 17.33 3.43
C TYR A 223 7.70 17.72 1.95
N GLN A 224 8.24 16.83 1.11
CA GLN A 224 8.13 16.96 -0.34
C GLN A 224 6.68 16.80 -0.80
N ILE A 225 6.33 17.36 -1.96
CA ILE A 225 4.95 17.37 -2.51
C ILE A 225 4.35 15.95 -2.61
N ASN A 226 5.18 14.94 -2.86
CA ASN A 226 4.74 13.54 -3.04
C ASN A 226 5.02 12.65 -1.84
N GLU A 227 5.54 13.20 -0.75
CA GLU A 227 5.85 12.43 0.45
C GLU A 227 4.58 12.20 1.26
N LEU A 228 4.41 10.99 1.77
CA LEU A 228 3.27 10.63 2.62
C LEU A 228 3.52 11.12 4.03
N TRP A 229 2.49 11.71 4.63
CA TRP A 229 2.57 12.26 5.98
C TRP A 229 2.10 11.21 6.97
N SER A 230 2.81 11.07 8.10
CA SER A 230 2.24 10.36 9.24
C SER A 230 1.05 11.15 9.82
N LEU A 231 0.12 10.45 10.47
CA LEU A 231 -1.07 11.07 11.08
C LEU A 231 -0.67 12.15 12.08
N GLN A 232 0.38 11.88 12.87
CA GLN A 232 0.98 12.84 13.80
C GLN A 232 1.33 14.17 13.13
N ASN A 233 2.03 14.09 12.00
CA ASN A 233 2.50 15.27 11.29
C ASN A 233 1.34 15.97 10.60
N ALA A 234 0.40 15.23 10.04
CA ALA A 234 -0.80 15.83 9.48
C ALA A 234 -1.60 16.62 10.53
N PHE A 235 -1.74 16.11 11.75
CA PHE A 235 -2.37 16.83 12.85
C PHE A 235 -1.58 18.06 13.28
N ARG A 236 -0.27 17.89 13.46
CA ARG A 236 0.63 18.98 13.89
C ARG A 236 0.54 20.17 12.96
N TYR A 237 0.67 19.94 11.66
CA TYR A 237 0.71 21.04 10.70
C TYR A 237 -0.68 21.44 10.20
N GLY A 238 -1.59 20.50 10.00
CA GLY A 238 -2.91 20.78 9.45
C GLY A 238 -3.90 21.33 10.47
N CYS A 239 -3.71 20.99 11.75
CA CYS A 239 -4.65 21.35 12.83
C CYS A 239 -3.99 22.16 13.95
N ASN A 240 -2.66 22.30 13.94
CA ASN A 240 -1.90 22.87 15.05
C ASN A 240 -2.10 22.09 16.38
N LEU A 241 -2.28 20.77 16.29
CA LEU A 241 -2.53 19.89 17.43
C LEU A 241 -1.50 18.75 17.50
N PHE A 242 -1.19 18.28 18.70
CA PHE A 242 -0.30 17.14 18.93
C PHE A 242 -1.10 15.88 19.28
N LEU A 243 -1.00 14.84 18.48
CA LEU A 243 -1.55 13.53 18.83
C LEU A 243 -0.58 12.81 19.78
N ASP A 244 -1.03 12.49 21.00
CA ASP A 244 -0.11 11.90 21.99
C ASP A 244 0.15 10.41 21.71
N LYS A 245 1.32 10.12 21.14
CA LYS A 245 1.83 8.75 20.90
C LYS A 245 2.82 8.29 21.96
N SER A 246 2.90 8.95 23.12
CA SER A 246 3.78 8.54 24.22
C SER A 246 3.50 7.10 24.71
N CYS A 247 2.29 6.61 24.45
CA CYS A 247 1.77 5.34 24.95
C CYS A 247 1.75 4.22 23.89
N THR A 248 2.59 4.30 22.85
CA THR A 248 2.84 3.18 21.91
C THR A 248 3.62 2.06 22.61
N LEU A 249 2.98 1.35 23.53
CA LEU A 249 3.56 0.23 24.25
C LEU A 249 3.56 -1.03 23.38
N SER A 250 4.55 -1.89 23.58
CA SER A 250 4.68 -3.19 22.91
C SER A 250 3.84 -4.28 23.56
N HIS A 251 2.58 -3.96 23.91
CA HIS A 251 1.70 -4.84 24.68
C HIS A 251 0.24 -4.75 24.25
N TRP A 252 -0.02 -4.46 22.97
CA TRP A 252 -1.39 -4.40 22.42
C TRP A 252 -2.16 -5.71 22.54
N SER A 253 -1.45 -6.81 22.75
CA SER A 253 -2.08 -8.09 23.07
C SER A 253 -2.54 -8.25 24.52
N SER A 254 -2.18 -7.34 25.43
CA SER A 254 -2.73 -7.31 26.79
C SER A 254 -4.15 -6.77 26.74
N SER A 255 -5.04 -7.31 27.57
CA SER A 255 -6.43 -6.84 27.53
C SER A 255 -6.53 -5.37 27.97
N LEU A 256 -7.32 -4.58 27.24
CA LEU A 256 -7.65 -3.21 27.60
C LEU A 256 -8.83 -3.16 28.59
N SER A 257 -9.48 -4.29 28.86
CA SER A 257 -10.47 -4.46 29.92
C SER A 257 -9.79 -4.81 31.25
N SER A 258 -10.30 -4.26 32.36
CA SER A 258 -9.66 -4.35 33.69
C SER A 258 -9.55 -5.78 34.24
N SER A 259 -10.46 -6.68 33.87
CA SER A 259 -10.59 -7.98 34.55
C SER A 259 -9.48 -8.99 34.23
N HIS A 260 -8.73 -8.80 33.12
CA HIS A 260 -7.68 -9.73 32.68
C HIS A 260 -6.42 -9.04 32.15
N SER A 261 -6.24 -7.75 32.44
CA SER A 261 -5.08 -7.02 31.97
C SER A 261 -3.86 -7.31 32.84
N SER A 262 -2.72 -7.60 32.21
CA SER A 262 -1.41 -7.55 32.87
C SER A 262 -0.85 -6.13 32.98
N LEU A 263 -1.54 -5.13 32.42
CA LEU A 263 -1.13 -3.74 32.45
C LEU A 263 -1.51 -3.10 33.80
N SER A 264 -0.73 -2.11 34.22
CA SER A 264 -1.17 -1.23 35.29
C SER A 264 -2.42 -0.45 34.84
N HIS A 265 -3.30 -0.08 35.76
CA HIS A 265 -4.49 0.73 35.43
C HIS A 265 -4.12 2.05 34.71
N ALA A 266 -2.98 2.66 35.08
CA ALA A 266 -2.49 3.87 34.44
C ALA A 266 -2.07 3.62 32.98
N ASP A 267 -1.37 2.53 32.70
CA ASP A 267 -0.94 2.16 31.34
C ASP A 267 -2.13 1.72 30.48
N GLN A 268 -3.09 1.01 31.06
CA GLN A 268 -4.34 0.66 30.40
C GLN A 268 -5.10 1.93 29.97
N LYS A 269 -5.32 2.88 30.88
CA LYS A 269 -5.99 4.15 30.57
C LYS A 269 -5.29 4.91 29.46
N LYS A 270 -3.95 4.96 29.51
CA LYS A 270 -3.09 5.56 28.48
C LYS A 270 -3.26 4.90 27.11
N MET A 271 -3.24 3.57 27.04
CA MET A 271 -3.43 2.82 25.80
C MET A 271 -4.84 3.00 25.22
N ILE A 272 -5.87 3.01 26.08
CA ILE A 272 -7.25 3.31 25.67
C ILE A 272 -7.35 4.71 25.07
N HIS A 273 -6.78 5.72 25.73
CA HIS A 273 -6.78 7.09 25.22
C HIS A 273 -6.07 7.20 23.88
N TYR A 274 -4.88 6.60 23.75
CA TYR A 274 -4.17 6.55 22.49
C TYR A 274 -5.03 5.91 21.38
N ALA A 275 -5.52 4.69 21.61
CA ALA A 275 -6.25 3.93 20.59
C ALA A 275 -7.53 4.65 20.15
N THR A 276 -8.22 5.28 21.10
CA THR A 276 -9.41 6.09 20.81
C THR A 276 -9.04 7.34 20.03
N HIS A 277 -8.04 8.11 20.48
CA HIS A 277 -7.67 9.35 19.83
C HIS A 277 -7.05 9.13 18.44
N ASP A 278 -6.36 8.02 18.17
CA ASP A 278 -5.77 7.74 16.85
C ASP A 278 -6.88 7.56 15.79
N VAL A 279 -7.88 6.71 16.04
CA VAL A 279 -9.00 6.52 15.10
C VAL A 279 -9.92 7.76 15.02
N MET A 280 -10.09 8.50 16.11
CA MET A 280 -10.83 9.76 16.10
C MET A 280 -10.08 10.86 15.36
N ALA A 281 -8.74 10.86 15.40
CA ALA A 281 -7.91 11.75 14.61
C ALA A 281 -8.08 11.48 13.12
N VAL A 282 -8.10 10.21 12.70
CA VAL A 282 -8.48 9.85 11.32
C VAL A 282 -9.85 10.44 10.97
N THR A 283 -10.85 10.22 11.83
CA THR A 283 -12.22 10.71 11.60
C THR A 283 -12.26 12.22 11.41
N PHE A 284 -11.59 12.96 12.29
CA PHE A 284 -11.52 14.41 12.27
C PHE A 284 -10.96 14.97 10.97
N LEU A 285 -10.01 14.29 10.32
CA LEU A 285 -9.40 14.74 9.07
C LEU A 285 -10.20 14.40 7.80
N ILE A 286 -11.24 13.55 7.90
CA ILE A 286 -12.02 13.15 6.72
C ILE A 286 -12.66 14.38 6.07
N ARG A 287 -13.51 15.10 6.80
CA ARG A 287 -14.24 16.26 6.27
C ARG A 287 -13.33 17.39 5.79
N PRO A 288 -12.28 17.78 6.53
CA PRO A 288 -11.29 18.73 6.03
C PRO A 288 -10.77 18.38 4.63
N ILE A 289 -10.39 17.13 4.41
CA ILE A 289 -9.80 16.67 3.16
C ILE A 289 -10.87 16.55 2.05
N THR A 290 -12.03 15.95 2.35
CA THR A 290 -13.07 15.66 1.35
C THR A 290 -13.86 16.90 0.95
N GLU A 291 -14.27 17.72 1.91
CA GLU A 291 -15.04 18.95 1.72
C GLU A 291 -14.15 20.19 1.52
N LYS A 292 -12.83 20.04 1.52
CA LYS A 292 -11.85 21.12 1.39
C LYS A 292 -12.10 22.24 2.41
N TRP A 293 -11.99 21.93 3.70
CA TRP A 293 -12.12 22.97 4.73
C TRP A 293 -10.83 23.78 4.83
N THR A 294 -10.97 25.09 5.03
CA THR A 294 -9.85 25.99 5.37
C THR A 294 -9.44 25.79 6.83
N PHE A 295 -8.24 26.25 7.20
CA PHE A 295 -7.77 26.19 8.59
C PHE A 295 -8.71 26.93 9.56
N ASP A 296 -9.24 28.08 9.17
CA ASP A 296 -10.19 28.82 10.02
C ASP A 296 -11.49 28.06 10.21
N LYS A 297 -11.98 27.38 9.17
CA LYS A 297 -13.17 26.54 9.27
C LYS A 297 -12.93 25.37 10.24
N ILE A 298 -11.74 24.77 10.23
CA ILE A 298 -11.37 23.72 11.20
C ILE A 298 -11.34 24.30 12.61
N LYS A 299 -10.64 25.42 12.81
CA LYS A 299 -10.46 26.07 14.12
C LYS A 299 -11.79 26.47 14.77
N ASN A 300 -12.75 26.92 13.97
CA ASN A 300 -14.03 27.45 14.45
C ASN A 300 -15.14 26.39 14.54
N ARG A 301 -14.89 25.14 14.15
CA ARG A 301 -15.88 24.07 14.19
C ARG A 301 -15.88 23.36 15.53
N LYS A 302 -17.08 22.97 15.98
CA LYS A 302 -17.24 22.16 17.19
C LYS A 302 -16.81 20.72 16.93
N MET A 303 -16.17 20.10 17.92
CA MET A 303 -15.65 18.73 17.79
C MET A 303 -16.72 17.71 17.46
N ASN A 304 -17.89 17.76 18.10
CA ASN A 304 -19.00 16.85 17.83
C ASN A 304 -19.52 16.89 16.38
N GLU A 305 -19.45 18.03 15.71
CA GLU A 305 -19.84 18.18 14.29
C GLU A 305 -18.85 17.50 13.32
N MET A 306 -17.65 17.15 13.79
CA MET A 306 -16.66 16.40 13.02
C MET A 306 -16.95 14.89 12.98
N PHE A 307 -17.75 14.40 13.93
CA PHE A 307 -17.98 12.97 14.16
C PHE A 307 -19.38 12.49 13.77
N VAL A 308 -20.11 13.33 13.01
CA VAL A 308 -21.41 12.98 12.41
C VAL A 308 -21.27 12.73 10.92
N ALA A 309 -22.17 11.92 10.38
CA ALA A 309 -22.19 11.52 8.98
C ALA A 309 -22.34 12.74 8.08
N PHE A 310 -21.74 12.64 6.90
CA PHE A 310 -21.80 13.66 5.86
C PHE A 310 -22.14 12.98 4.54
N ASP A 311 -22.64 13.76 3.58
CA ASP A 311 -22.95 13.22 2.26
C ASP A 311 -21.72 12.54 1.66
N SER A 312 -21.90 11.37 1.05
CA SER A 312 -20.79 10.65 0.40
C SER A 312 -20.09 11.56 -0.59
N ILE A 313 -18.85 11.93 -0.29
CA ILE A 313 -18.02 12.78 -1.15
C ILE A 313 -16.93 11.91 -1.75
N LYS A 314 -16.91 11.87 -3.08
CA LYS A 314 -15.81 11.27 -3.83
C LYS A 314 -14.52 11.99 -3.47
N LEU A 315 -13.53 11.25 -2.99
CA LEU A 315 -12.20 11.78 -2.72
C LEU A 315 -11.68 12.54 -3.95
N PRO A 316 -10.99 13.68 -3.75
CA PRO A 316 -10.39 14.41 -4.86
C PRO A 316 -9.50 13.47 -5.67
N PRO A 317 -9.54 13.51 -7.01
CA PRO A 317 -8.65 12.68 -7.81
C PRO A 317 -7.21 12.98 -7.42
N LEU A 318 -6.45 11.93 -7.09
CA LEU A 318 -5.03 12.10 -6.79
C LEU A 318 -4.36 12.80 -7.97
N PRO A 319 -3.45 13.76 -7.73
CA PRO A 319 -2.68 14.38 -8.79
C PRO A 319 -1.88 13.27 -9.47
N THR A 320 -2.40 12.75 -10.58
CA THR A 320 -1.68 11.81 -11.41
C THR A 320 -0.42 12.54 -11.82
N SER A 321 0.75 12.04 -11.40
CA SER A 321 2.05 12.53 -11.87
C SER A 321 1.90 12.81 -13.35
N LYS A 322 1.98 14.10 -13.71
CA LYS A 322 1.88 14.55 -15.10
C LYS A 322 3.07 13.92 -15.81
N ASN A 323 2.89 12.69 -16.32
CA ASN A 323 3.78 12.13 -17.30
C ASN A 323 3.89 13.20 -18.38
N LYS A 324 5.10 13.76 -18.53
CA LYS A 324 5.45 14.71 -19.57
C LYS A 324 4.71 14.31 -20.84
N LYS A 325 3.80 15.17 -21.31
CA LYS A 325 3.05 14.99 -22.55
C LYS A 325 4.06 14.77 -23.68
N ILE A 326 4.34 13.51 -24.02
CA ILE A 326 4.77 13.16 -25.37
C ILE A 326 3.53 13.36 -26.22
N LYS A 327 3.54 14.39 -27.08
CA LYS A 327 2.47 14.69 -28.03
C LYS A 327 2.21 13.43 -28.86
N ASN A 328 1.13 12.71 -28.57
CA ASN A 328 0.60 11.67 -29.43
C ASN A 328 -0.76 12.14 -29.92
N ILE A 329 -0.74 12.79 -31.08
CA ILE A 329 -1.86 13.51 -31.71
C ILE A 329 -2.99 12.57 -32.20
N ASN A 330 -2.82 11.24 -32.13
CA ASN A 330 -3.78 10.30 -32.72
C ASN A 330 -4.88 9.76 -31.80
N MET A 331 -4.99 10.19 -30.54
CA MET A 331 -6.01 9.66 -29.62
C MET A 331 -7.31 10.49 -29.54
N GLN A 332 -7.33 11.72 -30.08
CA GLN A 332 -8.53 12.57 -30.07
C GLN A 332 -9.57 12.20 -31.14
N LYS A 333 -9.21 11.42 -32.17
CA LYS A 333 -10.18 10.94 -33.18
C LYS A 333 -10.99 9.71 -32.75
N PHE A 334 -10.54 8.97 -31.72
CA PHE A 334 -11.29 7.82 -31.20
C PHE A 334 -12.38 8.19 -30.20
N ALA A 335 -12.31 9.38 -29.59
CA ALA A 335 -13.29 9.84 -28.60
C ALA A 335 -14.60 10.33 -29.24
N THR A 336 -14.62 10.61 -30.54
CA THR A 336 -15.80 11.10 -31.26
C THR A 336 -16.72 9.98 -31.77
N LEU A 337 -16.31 8.71 -31.70
CA LEU A 337 -17.10 7.56 -32.16
C LEU A 337 -17.98 6.91 -31.08
N PHE A 338 -17.90 7.35 -29.82
CA PHE A 338 -18.63 6.73 -28.70
C PHE A 338 -19.53 7.70 -27.92
N ARG A 339 -20.13 8.66 -28.62
CA ARG A 339 -21.30 9.39 -28.11
C ARG A 339 -22.52 9.09 -28.98
N CYS A 340 -23.29 8.08 -28.58
CA CYS A 340 -24.73 8.04 -28.81
C CYS A 340 -25.40 7.50 -27.54
N ASN A 341 -26.32 8.31 -27.02
CA ASN A 341 -27.32 7.94 -26.03
C ASN A 341 -28.53 7.40 -26.80
N ASP A 342 -28.92 6.16 -26.58
CA ASP A 342 -30.24 5.70 -26.09
C ASP A 342 -30.36 4.17 -26.31
N PRO A 343 -31.21 3.47 -25.53
CA PRO A 343 -31.42 2.04 -25.66
C PRO A 343 -32.44 1.74 -26.76
N ASP A 344 -32.32 0.57 -27.36
CA ASP A 344 -33.19 -0.03 -28.38
C ASP A 344 -32.86 0.34 -29.84
N ALA A 345 -31.89 -0.38 -30.41
CA ALA A 345 -31.91 -0.77 -31.83
C ALA A 345 -31.07 -2.04 -32.06
N GLU A 346 -31.64 -2.94 -32.82
CA GLU A 346 -31.12 -4.24 -33.25
C GLU A 346 -29.98 -4.12 -34.27
N GLU A 347 -29.25 -5.23 -34.41
CA GLU A 347 -28.36 -5.63 -35.50
C GLU A 347 -27.31 -4.61 -36.04
N ILE A 348 -26.05 -4.88 -35.70
CA ILE A 348 -24.89 -4.23 -36.33
C ILE A 348 -24.78 -4.78 -37.76
N SER A 349 -24.88 -3.87 -38.73
CA SER A 349 -24.77 -4.11 -40.18
C SER A 349 -23.44 -4.77 -40.59
N SER A 350 -23.50 -5.69 -41.55
CA SER A 350 -22.38 -6.48 -42.10
C SER A 350 -21.27 -5.65 -42.74
N ASP A 351 -21.52 -4.36 -43.01
CA ASP A 351 -20.60 -3.51 -43.76
C ASP A 351 -19.44 -2.97 -42.91
N ASP A 352 -19.63 -2.87 -41.58
CA ASP A 352 -18.57 -2.43 -40.65
C ASP A 352 -17.50 -3.52 -40.45
N GLU A 353 -17.86 -4.79 -40.65
CA GLU A 353 -16.92 -5.93 -40.54
C GLU A 353 -16.03 -6.07 -41.79
N ILE A 354 -16.53 -5.64 -42.95
CA ILE A 354 -15.79 -5.63 -44.22
C ILE A 354 -14.70 -4.54 -44.18
N TYR A 355 -14.99 -3.37 -43.60
CA TYR A 355 -14.03 -2.27 -43.51
C TYR A 355 -12.84 -2.60 -42.58
N LEU A 356 -13.10 -3.31 -41.48
CA LEU A 356 -12.04 -3.71 -40.54
C LEU A 356 -11.11 -4.78 -41.14
N ASN A 357 -11.65 -5.70 -41.95
CA ASN A 357 -10.87 -6.75 -42.62
C ASN A 357 -10.05 -6.22 -43.81
N GLN A 358 -10.50 -5.17 -44.50
CA GLN A 358 -9.70 -4.49 -45.54
C GLN A 358 -8.52 -3.70 -44.94
N LEU A 359 -8.68 -3.12 -43.74
CA LEU A 359 -7.60 -2.38 -43.06
C LEU A 359 -6.45 -3.30 -42.59
N ILE A 360 -6.77 -4.56 -42.24
CA ILE A 360 -5.78 -5.56 -41.83
C ILE A 360 -4.96 -6.03 -43.04
N LYS A 361 -5.62 -6.34 -44.17
CA LYS A 361 -4.93 -6.76 -45.41
C LYS A 361 -3.97 -5.70 -45.98
N GLN A 362 -4.28 -4.40 -45.85
CA GLN A 362 -3.39 -3.34 -46.32
C GLN A 362 -2.12 -3.15 -45.47
N ASN A 363 -2.14 -3.55 -44.20
CA ASN A 363 -0.96 -3.46 -43.32
C ASN A 363 -0.01 -4.65 -43.48
N ASP A 364 -0.52 -5.83 -43.85
CA ASP A 364 0.30 -7.01 -44.09
C ASP A 364 1.07 -6.92 -45.42
N LEU A 365 0.44 -6.40 -46.48
CA LEU A 365 1.08 -6.18 -47.78
C LEU A 365 2.23 -5.14 -47.75
N LYS A 366 2.18 -4.17 -46.83
CA LYS A 366 3.27 -3.17 -46.64
C LYS A 366 4.47 -3.73 -45.88
N ASN A 367 4.32 -4.82 -45.13
CA ASN A 367 5.41 -5.42 -44.37
C ASN A 367 6.23 -6.44 -45.19
N GLU A 368 5.64 -7.04 -46.22
CA GLU A 368 6.35 -8.01 -47.06
C GLU A 368 7.22 -7.37 -48.15
N GLN A 369 6.92 -6.14 -48.60
CA GLN A 369 7.70 -5.47 -49.65
C GLN A 369 9.02 -4.83 -49.17
N ASN A 370 9.30 -4.77 -47.87
CA ASN A 370 10.51 -4.13 -47.32
C ASN A 370 11.64 -5.10 -46.92
N ASN A 371 11.52 -6.40 -47.18
CA ASN A 371 12.49 -7.42 -46.75
C ASN A 371 13.15 -8.21 -47.89
N LYS A 372 13.56 -7.52 -48.96
CA LYS A 372 14.53 -8.07 -49.93
C LYS A 372 15.53 -6.99 -50.35
N LYS A 373 16.64 -6.89 -49.62
CA LYS A 373 17.95 -6.52 -50.16
C LYS A 373 19.03 -7.10 -49.24
N ASN A 374 19.89 -7.89 -49.87
CA ASN A 374 21.08 -8.50 -49.31
C ASN A 374 21.99 -7.42 -48.71
N ASP A 375 22.65 -7.77 -47.61
CA ASP A 375 23.95 -7.25 -47.21
C ASP A 375 24.55 -8.33 -46.28
N ASP A 376 25.31 -9.21 -46.92
CA ASP A 376 26.42 -9.92 -46.28
C ASP A 376 27.47 -8.86 -45.88
N ASP A 377 28.12 -9.06 -44.73
CA ASP A 377 29.21 -8.26 -44.12
C ASP A 377 28.82 -7.57 -42.79
N ASP A 378 29.00 -8.34 -41.70
CA ASP A 378 29.56 -7.93 -40.40
C ASP A 378 29.25 -9.04 -39.37
N GLU A 379 29.89 -10.18 -39.55
CA GLU A 379 29.92 -11.27 -38.58
C GLU A 379 30.93 -10.94 -37.48
N ILE A 380 30.53 -10.12 -36.50
CA ILE A 380 31.19 -10.13 -35.19
C ILE A 380 30.48 -11.17 -34.34
N MET A 381 31.11 -12.34 -34.24
CA MET A 381 30.78 -13.40 -33.30
C MET A 381 30.64 -12.86 -31.88
N LEU A 382 29.41 -12.85 -31.37
CA LEU A 382 29.18 -12.97 -29.94
C LEU A 382 28.88 -14.44 -29.71
N GLU A 383 29.77 -15.11 -28.97
CA GLU A 383 29.58 -16.46 -28.48
C GLU A 383 28.17 -16.65 -27.94
N GLN A 384 27.53 -17.70 -28.43
CA GLN A 384 26.24 -18.17 -27.96
C GLN A 384 26.45 -18.76 -26.56
N ASP A 385 25.95 -18.09 -25.53
CA ASP A 385 25.59 -18.77 -24.28
C ASP A 385 24.39 -19.69 -24.59
N GLN A 386 24.69 -20.91 -25.03
CA GLN A 386 23.76 -22.02 -25.05
C GLN A 386 23.49 -22.42 -23.60
N ILE A 387 22.41 -21.87 -23.02
CA ILE A 387 21.82 -22.44 -21.81
C ILE A 387 20.91 -23.57 -22.29
N GLU A 388 21.44 -24.79 -22.37
CA GLU A 388 20.62 -25.99 -22.42
C GLU A 388 19.94 -26.19 -21.06
N PRO A 389 18.68 -26.68 -21.03
CA PRO A 389 18.02 -27.03 -19.78
C PRO A 389 18.69 -28.28 -19.20
N ILE A 390 19.28 -28.14 -18.01
CA ILE A 390 19.77 -29.27 -17.22
C ILE A 390 18.56 -30.09 -16.77
N ASP A 391 18.54 -31.36 -17.18
CA ASP A 391 17.58 -32.39 -16.78
C ASP A 391 18.04 -32.95 -15.43
N ASP A 392 17.28 -32.67 -14.35
CA ASP A 392 17.55 -33.19 -13.01
C ASP A 392 17.14 -34.67 -12.93
N ASN A 393 18.01 -35.57 -13.41
CA ASN A 393 18.00 -36.99 -13.06
C ASN A 393 19.29 -37.69 -13.50
N TYR A 394 20.33 -37.69 -12.66
CA TYR A 394 21.23 -38.84 -12.49
C TYR A 394 22.18 -38.65 -11.31
N ILE A 395 22.13 -39.57 -10.34
CA ILE A 395 23.18 -39.79 -9.34
C ILE A 395 23.98 -41.01 -9.80
N PRO A 396 25.32 -40.95 -9.81
CA PRO A 396 26.05 -42.08 -9.26
C PRO A 396 27.18 -41.67 -8.31
N VAL A 397 27.05 -42.24 -7.11
CA VAL A 397 28.05 -42.77 -6.19
C VAL A 397 29.43 -43.04 -6.82
N ASN A 398 30.49 -42.40 -6.29
CA ASN A 398 31.54 -43.09 -5.51
C ASN A 398 32.62 -42.14 -4.96
N ASN A 399 32.70 -42.10 -3.62
CA ASN A 399 33.88 -42.35 -2.78
C ASN A 399 35.28 -42.28 -3.44
N ASN A 400 36.18 -41.42 -2.95
CA ASN A 400 37.08 -41.75 -1.82
C ASN A 400 38.27 -40.80 -1.67
N LEU A 401 38.61 -40.53 -0.38
CA LEU A 401 39.94 -40.25 0.20
C LEU A 401 40.66 -38.96 -0.24
N LEU A 402 41.33 -38.17 0.61
CA LEU A 402 41.81 -38.28 1.99
C LEU A 402 42.29 -36.87 2.40
N ASN A 403 42.09 -36.52 3.68
CA ASN A 403 43.00 -35.80 4.58
C ASN A 403 43.55 -34.42 4.20
N ASP A 404 43.91 -33.56 5.13
CA ASP A 404 43.59 -33.28 6.54
C ASP A 404 44.52 -32.10 6.87
N ASN A 405 44.07 -31.24 7.79
CA ASN A 405 44.89 -30.34 8.62
C ASN A 405 45.48 -29.10 7.93
N GLU A 406 45.63 -27.96 8.57
CA GLU A 406 45.19 -27.47 9.88
C GLU A 406 45.33 -25.95 9.84
N LEU A 407 44.46 -25.31 10.60
CA LEU A 407 44.54 -23.91 10.98
C LEU A 407 45.83 -23.60 11.74
N ILE A 408 46.54 -22.53 11.37
CA ILE A 408 47.22 -21.68 12.36
C ILE A 408 47.00 -20.20 12.02
N VAL A 409 46.39 -19.53 12.99
CA VAL A 409 46.26 -18.09 13.20
C VAL A 409 47.62 -17.53 13.61
N ASN A 410 48.05 -16.37 13.08
CA ASN A 410 48.63 -15.33 13.94
C ASN A 410 48.73 -13.96 13.26
N ASN A 411 48.24 -12.97 14.01
CA ASN A 411 48.52 -11.56 13.85
C ASN A 411 50.00 -11.27 14.19
N HIS A 412 50.66 -10.40 13.42
CA HIS A 412 51.66 -9.51 13.99
C HIS A 412 51.76 -8.19 13.22
N TYR A 413 51.68 -7.11 14.01
CA TYR A 413 52.12 -5.75 13.72
C TYR A 413 53.63 -5.76 13.41
N MET A 414 54.06 -4.97 12.42
CA MET A 414 55.36 -4.32 12.42
C MET A 414 55.24 -2.92 11.81
N VAL A 415 55.98 -2.02 12.44
CA VAL A 415 56.12 -0.58 12.25
C VAL A 415 57.31 -0.32 11.30
N ASP A 416 57.22 0.78 10.55
CA ASP A 416 58.24 1.61 9.86
C ASP A 416 59.40 0.96 9.09
N ASP A 417 59.54 1.30 7.78
CA ASP A 417 60.51 2.31 7.34
C ASP A 417 60.51 2.54 5.81
N VAL A 418 60.63 3.83 5.46
CA VAL A 418 61.33 4.48 4.32
C VAL A 418 61.69 3.63 3.08
N ASN A 419 61.16 4.00 1.90
CA ASN A 419 62.02 4.39 0.77
C ASN A 419 61.28 5.02 -0.42
N ASP A 420 61.86 6.10 -0.92
CA ASP A 420 61.54 6.79 -2.17
C ASP A 420 61.71 5.88 -3.39
N LYS A 421 60.67 5.79 -4.24
CA LYS A 421 60.81 5.52 -5.68
C LYS A 421 59.75 6.28 -6.48
N GLU A 422 60.23 7.17 -7.33
CA GLU A 422 59.49 7.77 -8.43
C GLU A 422 58.93 6.67 -9.36
N GLU A 423 57.61 6.44 -9.32
CA GLU A 423 56.91 5.70 -10.35
C GLU A 423 56.25 6.66 -11.34
N THR A 424 56.75 6.59 -12.57
CA THR A 424 56.22 7.29 -13.74
C THR A 424 54.83 6.77 -14.08
N ALA A 425 53.84 7.67 -14.05
CA ALA A 425 52.45 7.36 -14.37
C ALA A 425 52.31 6.89 -15.84
N PRO A 426 51.66 5.74 -16.12
CA PRO A 426 51.39 5.31 -17.48
C PRO A 426 50.31 6.21 -18.09
N THR A 427 50.69 6.94 -19.14
CA THR A 427 49.79 7.75 -19.97
C THR A 427 48.72 6.85 -20.59
N LYS A 428 47.50 6.92 -20.04
CA LYS A 428 46.30 6.29 -20.60
C LYS A 428 46.03 6.86 -21.99
N LYS A 429 46.40 6.12 -23.03
CA LYS A 429 46.01 6.40 -24.41
C LYS A 429 44.48 6.38 -24.49
N HIS A 430 43.86 7.54 -24.62
CA HIS A 430 42.43 7.68 -24.90
C HIS A 430 42.13 7.07 -26.27
N THR A 431 41.69 5.81 -26.27
CA THR A 431 41.10 5.17 -27.44
C THR A 431 39.85 5.95 -27.81
N LYS A 432 39.89 6.64 -28.96
CA LYS A 432 38.73 7.32 -29.53
C LYS A 432 37.66 6.25 -29.77
N HIS A 433 36.65 6.19 -28.91
CA HIS A 433 35.47 5.35 -29.13
C HIS A 433 34.78 5.82 -30.42
N GLN A 434 35.02 5.11 -31.52
CA GLN A 434 34.31 5.33 -32.76
C GLN A 434 32.80 5.22 -32.47
N GLN A 435 32.08 6.31 -32.73
CA GLN A 435 30.64 6.34 -32.56
C GLN A 435 30.02 5.35 -33.55
N ARG A 436 29.25 4.40 -33.02
CA ARG A 436 28.54 3.42 -33.84
C ARG A 436 27.58 4.12 -34.79
N SER A 437 27.45 3.60 -36.01
CA SER A 437 26.45 4.09 -36.95
C SER A 437 25.03 4.00 -36.38
N ILE A 438 24.15 4.90 -36.84
CA ILE A 438 22.74 4.93 -36.43
C ILE A 438 22.06 3.58 -36.68
N GLN A 439 22.38 2.93 -37.80
CA GLN A 439 21.85 1.61 -38.16
C GLN A 439 22.31 0.52 -37.19
N ALA A 440 23.61 0.49 -36.81
CA ALA A 440 24.11 -0.45 -35.82
C ALA A 440 23.46 -0.25 -34.44
N ARG A 441 23.20 1.01 -34.05
CA ARG A 441 22.43 1.33 -32.83
C ARG A 441 20.99 0.82 -32.92
N HIS A 442 20.34 0.96 -34.07
CA HIS A 442 18.98 0.48 -34.29
C HIS A 442 18.90 -1.06 -34.24
N ARG A 443 19.80 -1.76 -34.93
CA ARG A 443 19.91 -3.24 -34.89
C ARG A 443 20.14 -3.74 -33.45
N ARG A 444 21.06 -3.11 -32.69
CA ARG A 444 21.31 -3.45 -31.28
C ARG A 444 20.06 -3.22 -30.41
N ASN A 445 19.36 -2.10 -30.59
CA ASN A 445 18.14 -1.81 -29.84
C ASN A 445 17.01 -2.79 -30.19
N GLN A 446 16.86 -3.17 -31.46
CA GLN A 446 15.90 -4.21 -31.86
C GLN A 446 16.24 -5.56 -31.24
N ARG A 447 17.50 -6.00 -31.27
CA ARG A 447 17.95 -7.25 -30.62
C ARG A 447 17.69 -7.20 -29.11
N ARG A 448 18.06 -6.11 -28.44
CA ARG A 448 17.80 -5.89 -27.00
C ARG A 448 16.30 -5.93 -26.69
N ASN A 449 15.47 -5.27 -27.49
CA ASN A 449 14.03 -5.26 -27.29
C ASN A 449 13.40 -6.63 -27.54
N LYS A 450 13.88 -7.40 -28.52
CA LYS A 450 13.46 -8.78 -28.77
C LYS A 450 13.83 -9.70 -27.59
N ALA A 451 15.03 -9.55 -27.05
CA ALA A 451 15.46 -10.27 -25.85
C ALA A 451 14.63 -9.89 -24.61
N LEU A 452 14.37 -8.60 -24.38
CA LEU A 452 13.51 -8.14 -23.29
C LEU A 452 12.07 -8.62 -23.47
N LYS A 453 11.54 -8.67 -24.70
CA LYS A 453 10.23 -9.27 -24.98
C LYS A 453 10.22 -10.76 -24.63
N ARG A 454 11.23 -11.54 -25.05
CA ARG A 454 11.34 -12.97 -24.69
C ARG A 454 11.38 -13.16 -23.17
N LYS A 455 12.18 -12.36 -22.45
CA LYS A 455 12.27 -12.42 -20.98
C LYS A 455 10.96 -12.05 -20.28
N ARG A 456 10.20 -11.08 -20.81
CA ARG A 456 8.91 -10.70 -20.21
C ARG A 456 7.93 -11.87 -20.19
N TYR A 457 7.74 -12.55 -21.32
CA TYR A 457 6.77 -13.65 -21.45
C TYR A 457 7.36 -15.03 -21.15
N TYR A 458 8.51 -15.10 -20.48
CA TYR A 458 9.16 -16.40 -20.22
C TYR A 458 8.32 -17.28 -19.29
N TYR A 459 7.72 -16.68 -18.26
CA TYR A 459 6.70 -17.30 -17.41
C TYR A 459 5.37 -16.65 -17.72
N SER A 460 4.43 -17.38 -18.33
CA SER A 460 3.14 -16.80 -18.70
C SER A 460 2.04 -17.83 -18.82
N ILE A 461 0.89 -17.50 -18.25
CA ILE A 461 -0.32 -18.30 -18.39
C ILE A 461 -1.16 -17.79 -19.56
N LYS A 462 -1.78 -18.73 -20.28
CA LYS A 462 -2.67 -18.46 -21.42
C LYS A 462 -4.10 -18.82 -21.01
N ARG A 463 -5.05 -17.91 -21.27
CA ARG A 463 -6.48 -18.14 -21.00
C ARG A 463 -7.31 -17.75 -22.22
N LYS A 464 -8.36 -18.51 -22.52
CA LYS A 464 -9.38 -18.04 -23.48
C LYS A 464 -10.09 -16.84 -22.88
N TRP A 465 -10.40 -15.82 -23.68
CA TRP A 465 -11.04 -14.62 -23.19
C TRP A 465 -12.18 -14.15 -24.09
N TYR A 466 -13.19 -13.53 -23.48
CA TYR A 466 -14.32 -12.94 -24.19
C TYR A 466 -13.97 -11.50 -24.63
N PRO A 467 -14.04 -11.16 -25.93
CA PRO A 467 -13.54 -9.88 -26.48
C PRO A 467 -14.09 -8.60 -25.85
N ARG A 468 -15.25 -8.67 -25.16
CA ARG A 468 -15.84 -7.50 -24.48
C ARG A 468 -15.15 -7.15 -23.15
N PHE A 469 -14.24 -7.98 -22.64
CA PHE A 469 -13.44 -7.61 -21.47
C PHE A 469 -12.49 -6.46 -21.81
N THR A 470 -12.61 -5.32 -21.13
CA THR A 470 -11.59 -4.28 -21.23
C THR A 470 -10.36 -4.68 -20.42
N MET A 471 -9.16 -4.21 -20.82
CA MET A 471 -7.94 -4.43 -20.04
C MET A 471 -8.05 -3.94 -18.59
N LEU A 472 -8.86 -2.90 -18.35
CA LEU A 472 -9.14 -2.40 -17.00
C LEU A 472 -9.86 -3.45 -16.14
N ILE A 473 -10.90 -4.09 -16.68
CA ILE A 473 -11.65 -5.14 -15.98
C ILE A 473 -10.74 -6.36 -15.73
N ILE A 474 -9.97 -6.78 -16.73
CA ILE A 474 -9.04 -7.91 -16.58
C ILE A 474 -8.05 -7.67 -15.43
N ARG A 475 -7.46 -6.47 -15.35
CA ARG A 475 -6.55 -6.12 -14.25
C ARG A 475 -7.25 -6.10 -12.89
N LYS A 476 -8.51 -5.64 -12.81
CA LYS A 476 -9.30 -5.71 -11.58
C LYS A 476 -9.53 -7.17 -11.15
N ILE A 477 -9.85 -8.06 -12.07
CA ILE A 477 -10.00 -9.50 -11.80
C ILE A 477 -8.67 -10.09 -11.31
N LEU A 478 -7.54 -9.80 -11.98
CA LEU A 478 -6.24 -10.32 -11.52
C LEU A 478 -5.90 -9.87 -10.10
N ARG A 479 -6.21 -8.63 -9.72
CA ARG A 479 -6.06 -8.15 -8.33
C ARG A 479 -7.00 -8.85 -7.36
N LEU A 480 -8.23 -9.11 -7.78
CA LEU A 480 -9.23 -9.82 -6.97
C LEU A 480 -8.74 -11.22 -6.58
N TYR A 481 -8.01 -11.89 -7.48
CA TYR A 481 -7.40 -13.20 -7.26
C TYR A 481 -5.96 -13.13 -6.73
N ASN A 482 -5.50 -11.94 -6.32
CA ASN A 482 -4.14 -11.70 -5.82
C ASN A 482 -3.01 -12.20 -6.77
N ILE A 483 -3.22 -12.10 -8.08
CA ILE A 483 -2.24 -12.49 -9.09
C ILE A 483 -1.28 -11.33 -9.36
N ASP A 484 -0.03 -11.47 -8.92
CA ASP A 484 1.05 -10.51 -9.23
C ASP A 484 1.56 -10.72 -10.67
N TYR A 485 1.04 -9.90 -11.59
CA TYR A 485 1.38 -9.96 -13.00
C TYR A 485 2.36 -8.84 -13.40
N THR A 486 3.30 -9.17 -14.29
CA THR A 486 4.24 -8.19 -14.85
C THR A 486 3.66 -7.48 -16.07
N HIS A 487 2.87 -8.19 -16.88
CA HIS A 487 2.20 -7.64 -18.06
C HIS A 487 1.02 -8.51 -18.47
N VAL A 488 0.07 -7.90 -19.18
CA VAL A 488 -1.11 -8.56 -19.73
C VAL A 488 -1.29 -8.06 -21.15
N ARG A 489 -1.51 -8.98 -22.10
CA ARG A 489 -1.86 -8.65 -23.49
C ARG A 489 -2.83 -9.67 -24.06
N THR A 490 -3.52 -9.27 -25.12
CA THR A 490 -4.34 -10.14 -25.95
C THR A 490 -3.51 -10.63 -27.13
N ASP A 491 -3.72 -11.89 -27.52
CA ASP A 491 -3.08 -12.57 -28.64
C ASP A 491 -4.14 -13.45 -29.31
N GLY A 492 -4.88 -12.84 -30.25
CA GLY A 492 -6.08 -13.44 -30.83
C GLY A 492 -7.17 -13.73 -29.79
N ASP A 493 -7.61 -14.99 -29.74
CA ASP A 493 -8.62 -15.51 -28.80
C ASP A 493 -8.05 -15.80 -27.39
N LYS A 494 -6.77 -15.51 -27.17
CA LYS A 494 -6.07 -15.78 -25.92
C LYS A 494 -5.64 -14.50 -25.20
N LEU A 495 -5.77 -14.53 -23.89
CA LEU A 495 -5.18 -13.59 -22.96
C LEU A 495 -3.88 -14.19 -22.44
N LEU A 496 -2.79 -13.45 -22.62
CA LEU A 496 -1.47 -13.76 -22.08
C LEU A 496 -1.25 -12.92 -20.83
N ILE A 497 -1.05 -13.60 -19.70
CA ILE A 497 -0.72 -12.98 -18.41
C ILE A 497 0.67 -13.45 -18.05
N GLY A 498 1.66 -12.54 -18.10
CA GLY A 498 3.02 -12.91 -17.78
C GLY A 498 3.44 -12.51 -16.38
N LEU A 499 4.31 -13.32 -15.81
CA LEU A 499 4.55 -13.44 -14.37
C LEU A 499 6.05 -13.32 -14.09
N LYS A 500 6.40 -13.03 -12.84
CA LYS A 500 7.79 -12.69 -12.48
C LYS A 500 8.73 -13.90 -12.51
N ASN A 501 8.22 -15.06 -12.09
CA ASN A 501 8.98 -16.30 -11.97
C ASN A 501 8.04 -17.52 -12.08
N GLN A 502 8.62 -18.71 -12.19
CA GLN A 502 7.90 -19.98 -12.33
C GLN A 502 6.98 -20.28 -11.13
N GLN A 503 7.36 -19.89 -9.91
CA GLN A 503 6.52 -20.09 -8.74
C GLN A 503 5.22 -19.29 -8.84
N SER A 504 5.31 -18.04 -9.29
CA SER A 504 4.14 -17.18 -9.53
C SER A 504 3.24 -17.75 -10.64
N GLU A 505 3.83 -18.38 -11.66
CA GLU A 505 3.11 -19.11 -12.69
C GLU A 505 2.32 -20.30 -12.15
N LYS A 506 2.96 -21.16 -11.35
CA LYS A 506 2.26 -22.27 -10.69
C LYS A 506 1.15 -21.76 -9.79
N THR A 507 1.41 -20.75 -8.95
CA THR A 507 0.39 -20.16 -8.08
C THR A 507 -0.78 -19.59 -8.86
N ALA A 508 -0.52 -18.84 -9.94
CA ALA A 508 -1.57 -18.27 -10.78
C ALA A 508 -2.37 -19.34 -11.53
N GLU A 509 -1.75 -20.45 -11.95
CA GLU A 509 -2.46 -21.55 -12.60
C GLU A 509 -3.45 -22.24 -11.65
N HIS A 510 -3.12 -22.34 -10.37
CA HIS A 510 -4.00 -22.91 -9.34
C HIS A 510 -5.07 -21.94 -8.87
N GLN A 511 -4.74 -20.66 -8.71
CA GLN A 511 -5.66 -19.66 -8.16
C GLN A 511 -6.65 -19.10 -9.18
N LEU A 512 -6.27 -19.04 -10.46
CA LEU A 512 -7.07 -18.38 -11.49
C LEU A 512 -7.85 -19.40 -12.32
N PRO A 513 -9.19 -19.51 -12.16
CA PRO A 513 -10.00 -20.49 -12.88
C PRO A 513 -9.82 -20.37 -14.40
N SER A 514 -9.75 -21.50 -15.09
CA SER A 514 -9.49 -21.54 -16.54
C SER A 514 -10.56 -20.79 -17.37
N ASN A 515 -11.78 -20.71 -16.86
CA ASN A 515 -12.95 -20.07 -17.48
C ASN A 515 -13.23 -18.65 -16.96
N ILE A 516 -12.33 -18.05 -16.17
CA ILE A 516 -12.59 -16.76 -15.51
C ILE A 516 -12.81 -15.59 -16.47
N PHE A 517 -12.33 -15.70 -17.70
CA PHE A 517 -12.50 -14.69 -18.74
C PHE A 517 -13.52 -15.08 -19.81
N ASN A 518 -14.45 -15.99 -19.51
CA ASN A 518 -15.55 -16.34 -20.43
C ASN A 518 -16.70 -15.29 -20.42
N ARG A 519 -17.70 -15.48 -21.29
CA ARG A 519 -18.87 -14.60 -21.41
C ARG A 519 -19.68 -14.49 -20.10
N GLN A 520 -19.83 -15.58 -19.36
CA GLN A 520 -20.61 -15.61 -18.11
C GLN A 520 -19.92 -14.78 -17.02
N SER A 521 -18.61 -14.98 -16.85
CA SER A 521 -17.78 -14.20 -15.95
C SER A 521 -17.77 -12.71 -16.33
N TYR A 522 -17.79 -12.38 -17.63
CA TYR A 522 -17.91 -10.98 -18.07
C TYR A 522 -19.20 -10.33 -17.54
N LEU A 523 -20.35 -11.00 -17.67
CA LEU A 523 -21.63 -10.46 -17.19
C LEU A 523 -21.62 -10.29 -15.67
N HIS A 524 -21.01 -11.22 -14.94
CA HIS A 524 -20.83 -11.13 -13.50
C HIS A 524 -19.94 -9.93 -13.11
N TYR A 525 -18.72 -9.86 -13.64
CA TYR A 525 -17.75 -8.82 -13.30
C TYR A 525 -18.16 -7.43 -13.81
N ARG A 526 -18.92 -7.34 -14.92
CA ARG A 526 -19.47 -6.07 -15.39
C ARG A 526 -20.47 -5.49 -14.40
N LYS A 527 -21.27 -6.32 -13.72
CA LYS A 527 -22.17 -5.87 -12.65
C LYS A 527 -21.38 -5.49 -11.39
N LEU A 528 -20.37 -6.29 -11.03
CA LEU A 528 -19.56 -6.08 -9.83
C LEU A 528 -18.69 -4.80 -9.89
N PHE A 529 -18.19 -4.41 -11.07
CA PHE A 529 -17.29 -3.27 -11.23
C PHE A 529 -17.94 -2.02 -11.85
N ARG A 530 -19.26 -2.03 -12.03
CA ARG A 530 -20.06 -0.83 -12.26
C ARG A 530 -20.23 -0.12 -10.93
#